data_AF-A0A7C7XDG1-F1
#
_entry.id   AF-A0A7C7XDG1-F1
#
_cell.length_a   1.000
_cell.length_b   1.000
_cell.length_c   1.000
_cell.angle_alpha   90.00
_cell.angle_beta   90.00
_cell.angle_gamma   90.00
#
_symmetry.space_group_name_H-M   'P 1'
#
loop_
_entity.id
_entity.type
_entity.pdbx_description
1 polymer ?
#
loop_
_entity_poly.entity_id
_entity_poly.type
_entity_poly.pdbx_seq_one_letter_code
_entity_poly.pdbx_strand_id
1 'polypeptide(L)' 'MSVVIEFPDAAAAMAWKSADNYQAILPMRLDNSEGPLVICDGVE' A
#
# COMPACT_ATOMS: atom_id res chain seq x y z
N MET A 1 -0.27 15.65 -2.19
CA MET A 1 -1.14 14.78 -3.01
C MET A 1 -1.35 13.50 -2.22
N SER A 2 -2.58 13.03 -2.09
CA SER A 2 -2.90 11.82 -1.32
C SER A 2 -3.53 10.78 -2.24
N VAL A 3 -3.19 9.51 -2.03
CA VAL A 3 -3.72 8.37 -2.78
C VAL A 3 -4.46 7.45 -1.80
N VAL A 4 -5.67 7.02 -2.18
CA VAL A 4 -6.48 6.07 -1.42
C VAL A 4 -6.77 4.90 -2.35
N ILE A 5 -6.54 3.67 -1.86
CA ILE A 5 -6.78 2.42 -2.59
C ILE A 5 -7.70 1.57 -1.71
N GLU A 6 -8.84 1.16 -2.24
CA GLU A 6 -9.78 0.27 -1.57
C GLU A 6 -9.45 -1.19 -1.87
N PHE A 7 -9.58 -2.04 -0.85
CA PHE A 7 -9.41 -3.48 -0.94
C PHE A 7 -10.64 -4.18 -0.38
N PRO A 8 -10.92 -5.44 -0.77
CA PRO A 8 -12.05 -6.20 -0.23
C PRO A 8 -11.99 -6.37 1.29
N ASP A 9 -10.79 -6.52 1.85
CA ASP A 9 -10.52 -6.61 3.29
C ASP A 9 -9.07 -6.23 3.62
N ALA A 10 -8.75 -6.14 4.91
CA ALA A 10 -7.40 -5.82 5.39
C ALA A 10 -6.36 -6.89 5.01
N ALA A 11 -6.75 -8.17 4.90
CA ALA A 11 -5.83 -9.24 4.52
C ALA A 11 -5.37 -9.10 3.06
N ALA A 12 -6.27 -8.70 2.16
CA ALA A 12 -5.94 -8.40 0.76
C ALA A 12 -4.99 -7.20 0.64
N ALA A 13 -5.18 -6.14 1.44
CA ALA A 13 -4.27 -4.99 1.47
C ALA A 13 -2.88 -5.39 1.98
N MET A 14 -2.81 -6.21 3.03
CA MET A 14 -1.55 -6.74 3.56
C MET A 14 -0.85 -7.64 2.55
N ALA A 15 -1.58 -8.55 1.90
CA ALA A 15 -1.05 -9.44 0.88
C ALA A 15 -0.48 -8.66 -0.30
N TRP A 16 -1.19 -7.63 -0.79
CA TRP A 16 -0.71 -6.71 -1.82
C TRP A 16 0.61 -6.04 -1.42
N LYS A 17 0.69 -5.48 -0.20
CA LYS A 17 1.91 -4.84 0.30
C LYS A 17 3.08 -5.83 0.41
N SER A 18 2.84 -7.09 0.75
CA SER A 18 3.88 -8.12 0.86
C SER A 18 4.24 -8.82 -0.45
N ALA A 19 3.46 -8.63 -1.51
CA ALA A 19 3.63 -9.37 -2.76
C ALA A 19 4.91 -8.97 -3.50
N ASP A 20 5.51 -9.93 -4.21
CA ASP A 20 6.78 -9.77 -4.93
C ASP A 20 6.72 -8.62 -5.95
N ASN A 21 5.58 -8.43 -6.61
CA ASN A 21 5.38 -7.35 -7.57
C ASN A 21 5.41 -5.96 -6.92
N TYR A 22 4.83 -5.80 -5.73
CA TYR A 22 4.90 -4.53 -4.98
C TYR A 22 6.32 -4.31 -4.45
N GLN A 23 6.96 -5.35 -3.92
CA GLN A 23 8.33 -5.25 -3.41
C GLN A 23 9.33 -4.90 -4.52
N ALA A 24 9.13 -5.41 -5.74
CA ALA A 24 9.98 -5.09 -6.89
C ALA A 24 9.97 -3.60 -7.25
N ILE A 25 8.88 -2.88 -6.99
CA ILE A 25 8.77 -1.44 -7.30
C ILE A 25 9.01 -0.53 -6.08
N LEU A 26 9.13 -1.11 -4.88
CA LEU A 26 9.29 -0.35 -3.64
C LEU A 26 10.51 0.59 -3.64
N PRO A 27 11.71 0.20 -4.13
CA PRO A 27 12.86 1.09 -4.17
C PRO A 27 12.57 2.37 -4.97
N MET A 28 12.00 2.23 -6.18
CA MET A 28 11.62 3.37 -7.00
C MET A 28 10.64 4.31 -6.30
N ARG A 29 9.68 3.76 -5.54
CA ARG A 29 8.75 4.59 -4.76
C ARG A 29 9.47 5.43 -3.72
N LEU A 30 10.39 4.80 -2.97
CA LEU A 30 11.13 5.45 -1.89
C LEU A 30 12.12 6.51 -2.40
N ASP A 31 12.71 6.29 -3.57
CA ASP A 31 13.65 7.24 -4.19
C ASP A 31 12.96 8.50 -4.75
N ASN A 32 11.64 8.43 -5.02
CA ASN A 32 10.90 9.49 -5.72
C ASN A 32 9.80 10.13 -4.88
N SER A 33 9.41 9.53 -3.75
CA SER A 33 8.34 10.05 -2.91
C SER A 33 8.57 9.75 -1.44
N GLU A 34 8.46 10.79 -0.64
CA GLU A 34 8.39 10.68 0.81
C GLU A 34 6.93 10.65 1.26
N GLY A 35 6.63 9.83 2.26
CA GLY A 35 5.30 9.80 2.86
C GLY A 35 4.91 8.44 3.45
N PRO A 36 4.05 8.44 4.47
CA PRO A 36 3.59 7.22 5.11
C PRO A 36 2.71 6.39 4.16
N LEU A 37 2.81 5.07 4.28
CA LEU A 37 1.83 4.13 3.76
C LEU A 37 1.14 3.50 4.97
N VAL A 38 -0.16 3.73 5.08
CA VAL A 38 -1.00 3.21 6.16
C VAL A 38 -2.06 2.28 5.58
N ILE A 39 -2.37 1.21 6.31
CA ILE A 39 -3.53 0.36 6.07
C ILE A 39 -4.46 0.62 7.25
N CYS A 40 -5.71 0.97 6.94
CA CYS A 40 -6.73 1.29 7.92
C CYS A 40 -7.93 0.40 7.67
N ASP A 41 -8.54 -0.11 8.74
CA ASP A 41 -9.81 -0.81 8.64
C ASP A 41 -10.93 0.17 8.25
N GLY A 42 -11.85 -0.31 7.43
CA GLY A 42 -13.08 0.42 7.14
C GLY A 42 -13.96 0.54 8.38
N VAL A 43 -14.80 1.57 8.39
CA VAL A 43 -15.90 1.71 9.36
C VAL A 43 -17.22 1.38 8.66
N GLU A 44 -18.21 0.91 9.42
CA GLU A 44 -19.60 0.74 8.95
C GLU A 44 -20.29 2.09 8.71
#